data_AF-A0A7S4FNN0-F1
#
_entry.id   AF-A0A7S4FNN0-F1
#
_cell.length_a   1.000
_cell.length_b   1.000
_cell.length_c   1.000
_cell.angle_alpha   90.00
_cell.angle_beta   90.00
_cell.angle_gamma   90.00
#
_symmetry.space_group_name_H-M   'P 1'
#
loop_
_entity.id
_entity.type
_entity.pdbx_description
1 polymer ?
#
loop_
_entity_poly.entity_id
_entity_poly.type
_entity_poly.pdbx_seq_one_letter_code
_entity_poly.pdbx_strand_id
1 'polypeptide(L)'
;MAVSPYETIGLFSLHSGSIPSARNASLGLVVGIPQGTTCSSQSCIDQSLKLGADEVVTDIGQLQEPALYTWYQTRVKEYSWMISYSSYAPEMELHREVLTCMGNGYLGIRGCFEGERASSEHCPGTFIAGVFEPIPEEAYVKGPRDLLVRCPNWCLVEFAIDDGSFESVFSGQILSYEHSLDFRSAVMSRTIVVRNKQGQDTQLVTRQVASMPSYHVCAIEYTLTPLNYSGKVTIRSSIAVDDPQSVLQPLNILEMGRKEHAEKGIYMVAQTAVHKTMIVLHATHNLMMGAHQVMDSVTVETTPTSVAENHIFSAREGTPYTLHKVVSIFTSRDSEC
;
A
#
# COMPACT_ATOMS: atom_id res chain seq x y z
N MET A 1 -9.16 27.70 -17.54
CA MET A 1 -9.33 26.25 -17.69
C MET A 1 -8.04 25.63 -17.18
N ALA A 2 -8.05 25.01 -16.00
CA ALA A 2 -6.84 24.38 -15.46
C ALA A 2 -6.69 23.01 -16.12
N VAL A 3 -5.57 22.78 -16.80
CA VAL A 3 -5.23 21.48 -17.40
C VAL A 3 -4.67 20.60 -16.29
N SER A 4 -5.12 19.36 -16.20
CA SER A 4 -4.60 18.44 -15.19
C SER A 4 -3.14 18.09 -15.49
N PRO A 5 -2.25 17.96 -14.49
CA PRO A 5 -0.85 17.62 -14.72
C PRO A 5 -0.65 16.40 -15.65
N TYR A 6 -1.47 15.35 -15.50
CA TYR A 6 -1.38 14.13 -16.34
C TYR A 6 -1.85 14.32 -17.79
N GLU A 7 -2.55 15.41 -18.10
CA GLU A 7 -2.91 15.81 -19.48
C GLU A 7 -1.88 16.78 -20.08
N THR A 8 -0.81 17.08 -19.34
CA THR A 8 0.17 18.11 -19.72
C THR A 8 1.43 17.46 -20.28
N ILE A 9 1.98 18.07 -21.34
CA ILE A 9 3.34 17.81 -21.82
C ILE A 9 4.25 18.82 -21.12
N GLY A 10 5.18 18.33 -20.31
CA GLY A 10 6.21 19.14 -19.71
C GLY A 10 7.52 19.01 -20.47
N LEU A 11 8.03 20.15 -20.94
CA LEU A 11 9.32 20.25 -21.61
C LEU A 11 10.36 20.74 -20.61
N PHE A 12 11.37 19.93 -20.35
CA PHE A 12 12.34 20.19 -19.28
C PHE A 12 13.76 20.20 -19.82
N SER A 13 14.51 21.23 -19.43
CA SER A 13 15.95 21.24 -19.66
C SER A 13 16.61 20.09 -18.90
N LEU A 14 17.61 19.43 -19.51
CA LEU A 14 18.39 18.34 -18.89
C LEU A 14 19.36 18.87 -17.80
N HIS A 15 18.83 19.48 -16.76
CA HIS A 15 19.57 19.77 -15.53
C HIS A 15 19.21 18.77 -14.44
N SER A 16 20.12 18.57 -13.48
CA SER A 16 19.84 17.74 -12.31
C SER A 16 18.62 18.30 -11.55
N GLY A 17 17.51 17.58 -11.56
CA GLY A 17 16.33 17.87 -10.74
C GLY A 17 15.01 18.14 -11.49
N SER A 18 15.03 18.67 -12.72
CA SER A 18 13.78 18.99 -13.45
C SER A 18 12.95 17.77 -13.78
N ILE A 19 13.58 16.73 -14.32
CA ILE A 19 12.92 15.50 -14.74
C ILE A 19 12.30 14.74 -13.53
N PRO A 20 13.03 14.52 -12.41
CA PRO A 20 12.42 13.98 -11.20
C PRO A 20 11.28 14.85 -10.66
N SER A 21 11.43 16.19 -10.65
CA SER A 21 10.36 17.09 -10.19
C SER A 21 9.12 17.03 -11.08
N ALA A 22 9.30 16.92 -12.40
CA ALA A 22 8.22 16.75 -13.38
C ALA A 22 7.44 15.46 -13.15
N ARG A 23 8.14 14.38 -12.80
CA ARG A 23 7.54 13.11 -12.42
C ARG A 23 6.81 13.19 -11.09
N ASN A 24 7.42 13.81 -10.08
CA ASN A 24 6.74 14.05 -8.80
C ASN A 24 5.49 14.92 -8.97
N ALA A 25 5.47 15.80 -9.96
CA ALA A 25 4.29 16.60 -10.33
C ALA A 25 3.24 15.83 -11.15
N SER A 26 3.44 14.53 -11.42
CA SER A 26 2.55 13.68 -12.20
C SER A 26 2.23 14.20 -13.59
N LEU A 27 3.24 14.79 -14.26
CA LEU A 27 3.05 15.24 -15.63
C LEU A 27 2.82 14.06 -16.58
N GLY A 28 1.96 14.32 -17.56
CA GLY A 28 1.63 13.39 -18.63
C GLY A 28 2.89 12.95 -19.38
N LEU A 29 3.46 13.83 -20.18
CA LEU A 29 4.67 13.53 -20.94
C LEU A 29 5.81 14.39 -20.39
N VAL A 30 6.87 13.75 -19.91
CA VAL A 30 8.09 14.43 -19.48
C VAL A 30 9.12 14.31 -20.59
N VAL A 31 9.26 15.38 -21.38
CA VAL A 31 10.25 15.45 -22.46
C VAL A 31 11.49 16.20 -21.98
N GLY A 32 12.63 15.53 -22.00
CA GLY A 32 13.93 16.15 -21.76
C GLY A 32 14.49 16.82 -23.01
N ILE A 33 14.99 18.06 -22.89
CA ILE A 33 15.64 18.81 -23.96
C ILE A 33 17.00 19.33 -23.48
N PRO A 34 18.14 18.91 -24.06
CA PRO A 34 19.44 19.48 -23.71
C PRO A 34 19.45 20.98 -24.06
N GLN A 35 20.03 21.82 -23.20
CA GLN A 35 20.21 23.25 -23.47
C GLN A 35 21.69 23.66 -23.50
N GLY A 36 22.14 24.25 -24.61
CA GLY A 36 23.50 24.79 -24.73
C GLY A 36 24.59 23.70 -24.72
N THR A 37 25.65 23.91 -23.94
CA THR A 37 26.76 22.94 -23.77
C THR A 37 26.44 21.79 -22.81
N THR A 38 25.20 21.71 -22.31
CA THR A 38 24.79 20.52 -21.54
C THR A 38 24.83 19.29 -22.44
N CYS A 39 25.36 18.24 -21.83
CA CYS A 39 25.76 16.99 -22.43
C CYS A 39 24.66 16.39 -23.34
N SER A 40 24.85 16.51 -24.66
CA SER A 40 24.10 15.83 -25.72
C SER A 40 24.61 14.40 -25.98
N SER A 41 25.47 13.89 -25.10
CA SER A 41 26.02 12.54 -25.22
C SER A 41 24.97 11.49 -24.86
N GLN A 42 25.12 10.30 -25.41
CA GLN A 42 24.24 9.17 -25.13
C GLN A 42 24.11 8.88 -23.62
N SER A 43 25.17 9.06 -22.83
CA SER A 43 25.11 8.78 -21.38
C SER A 43 24.16 9.72 -20.63
N CYS A 44 23.99 10.95 -21.12
CA CYS A 44 23.13 11.95 -20.50
C CYS A 44 21.67 11.74 -20.87
N ILE A 45 21.40 11.31 -22.11
CA ILE A 45 20.09 10.81 -22.54
C ILE A 45 19.68 9.62 -21.67
N ASP A 46 20.55 8.62 -21.54
CA ASP A 46 20.28 7.41 -20.76
C ASP A 46 20.04 7.74 -19.27
N GLN A 47 20.78 8.70 -18.73
CA GLN A 47 20.59 9.17 -17.35
C GLN A 47 19.25 9.87 -17.18
N SER A 48 18.82 10.71 -18.12
CA SER A 48 17.54 11.41 -18.04
C SER A 48 16.35 10.47 -18.20
N LEU A 49 16.45 9.44 -19.04
CA LEU A 49 15.46 8.36 -19.10
C LEU A 49 15.37 7.61 -17.76
N LYS A 50 16.51 7.28 -17.13
CA LYS A 50 16.55 6.67 -15.79
C LYS A 50 15.95 7.56 -14.70
N LEU A 51 16.08 8.88 -14.84
CA LEU A 51 15.48 9.85 -13.92
C LEU A 51 13.98 10.10 -14.18
N GLY A 52 13.42 9.45 -15.20
CA GLY A 52 11.99 9.43 -15.47
C GLY A 52 11.54 10.26 -16.66
N ALA A 53 12.41 10.70 -17.56
CA ALA A 53 11.95 11.27 -18.83
C ALA A 53 11.24 10.19 -19.67
N ASP A 54 10.09 10.51 -20.27
CA ASP A 54 9.42 9.62 -21.24
C ASP A 54 10.18 9.61 -22.57
N GLU A 55 10.73 10.76 -22.95
CA GLU A 55 11.48 10.94 -24.19
C GLU A 55 12.53 12.03 -23.97
N VAL A 56 13.68 11.91 -24.66
CA VAL A 56 14.70 12.96 -24.67
C VAL A 56 14.98 13.31 -26.11
N VAL A 57 14.73 14.57 -26.46
CA VAL A 57 14.92 15.10 -27.81
C VAL A 57 15.97 16.19 -27.80
N THR A 58 16.81 16.22 -28.82
CA THR A 58 17.86 17.27 -28.96
C THR A 58 17.30 18.56 -29.54
N ASP A 59 16.17 18.48 -30.24
CA ASP A 59 15.42 19.60 -30.79
C ASP A 59 13.93 19.30 -30.67
N ILE A 60 13.11 20.31 -30.36
CA ILE A 60 11.67 20.12 -30.16
C ILE A 60 10.96 19.65 -31.43
N GLY A 61 11.50 19.96 -32.62
CA GLY A 61 11.00 19.49 -33.91
C GLY A 61 11.19 17.99 -34.14
N GLN A 62 11.94 17.29 -33.26
CA GLN A 62 12.05 15.83 -33.28
C GLN A 62 10.83 15.15 -32.64
N LEU A 63 10.03 15.89 -31.84
CA LEU A 63 8.74 15.39 -31.35
C LEU A 63 7.77 15.28 -32.53
N GLN A 64 7.60 14.07 -33.04
CA GLN A 64 6.66 13.83 -34.13
C GLN A 64 5.23 13.79 -33.60
N GLU A 65 4.33 14.56 -34.22
CA GLU A 65 2.90 14.62 -33.87
C GLU A 65 2.24 13.23 -33.74
N PRO A 66 2.49 12.24 -34.62
CA PRO A 66 1.91 10.90 -34.47
C PRO A 66 2.37 10.17 -33.20
N ALA A 67 3.61 10.39 -32.77
CA ALA A 67 4.15 9.79 -31.56
C ALA A 67 3.55 10.43 -30.30
N LEU A 68 3.45 11.76 -30.27
CA LEU A 68 2.77 12.50 -29.20
C LEU A 68 1.28 12.14 -29.10
N TYR A 69 0.59 12.03 -30.24
CA TYR A 69 -0.81 11.65 -30.28
C TYR A 69 -1.02 10.20 -29.82
N THR A 70 -0.14 9.28 -30.24
CA THR A 70 -0.16 7.88 -29.79
C THR A 70 0.12 7.76 -28.30
N TRP A 71 1.11 8.52 -27.79
CA TRP A 71 1.40 8.62 -26.37
C TRP A 71 0.17 9.12 -25.59
N TYR A 72 -0.43 10.23 -26.02
CA TYR A 72 -1.62 10.79 -25.37
C TYR A 72 -2.77 9.79 -25.36
N GLN A 73 -3.06 9.14 -26.49
CA GLN A 73 -4.11 8.13 -26.59
C GLN A 73 -3.85 6.91 -25.69
N THR A 74 -2.59 6.48 -25.57
CA THR A 74 -2.22 5.34 -24.72
C THR A 74 -2.33 5.71 -23.25
N ARG A 75 -1.80 6.87 -22.86
CA ARG A 75 -1.88 7.37 -21.48
C ARG A 75 -3.28 7.71 -21.04
N VAL A 76 -4.07 8.42 -21.84
CA VAL A 76 -5.47 8.68 -21.52
C VAL A 76 -6.20 7.36 -21.30
N LYS A 77 -5.97 6.34 -22.14
CA LYS A 77 -6.54 5.01 -21.91
C LYS A 77 -6.05 4.41 -20.60
N GLU A 78 -4.76 4.45 -20.28
CA GLU A 78 -4.23 3.92 -19.02
C GLU A 78 -4.84 4.61 -17.80
N TYR A 79 -4.73 5.94 -17.72
CA TYR A 79 -5.19 6.76 -16.60
C TYR A 79 -6.71 6.88 -16.49
N SER A 80 -7.48 6.65 -17.57
CA SER A 80 -8.95 6.58 -17.50
C SER A 80 -9.46 5.46 -16.59
N TRP A 81 -8.60 4.50 -16.25
CA TRP A 81 -8.93 3.39 -15.35
C TRP A 81 -8.18 3.49 -14.02
N MET A 82 -7.61 4.64 -13.70
CA MET A 82 -6.89 4.83 -12.45
C MET A 82 -7.41 6.05 -11.68
N ILE A 83 -7.51 5.90 -10.37
CA ILE A 83 -7.47 7.06 -9.45
C ILE A 83 -6.07 7.08 -8.87
N SER A 84 -5.41 8.24 -8.92
CA SER A 84 -4.03 8.40 -8.44
C SER A 84 -3.87 9.69 -7.63
N TYR A 85 -3.04 9.63 -6.60
CA TYR A 85 -2.66 10.73 -5.72
C TYR A 85 -1.13 10.80 -5.64
N SER A 86 -0.55 11.98 -5.84
CA SER A 86 0.89 12.18 -5.93
C SER A 86 1.50 12.95 -4.75
N SER A 87 0.73 13.14 -3.69
CA SER A 87 1.18 13.78 -2.47
C SER A 87 0.39 13.26 -1.28
N TYR A 88 1.06 13.11 -0.15
CA TYR A 88 0.41 12.83 1.12
C TYR A 88 -0.35 14.07 1.61
N ALA A 89 -1.61 13.89 2.02
CA ALA A 89 -2.47 14.97 2.53
C ALA A 89 -3.31 14.40 3.68
N PRO A 90 -2.84 14.49 4.94
CA PRO A 90 -3.45 13.84 6.09
C PRO A 90 -4.97 14.07 6.22
N GLU A 91 -5.41 15.30 5.97
CA GLU A 91 -6.80 15.73 6.04
C GLU A 91 -7.70 15.08 4.97
N MET A 92 -7.10 14.52 3.92
CA MET A 92 -7.79 13.85 2.82
C MET A 92 -7.70 12.33 2.90
N GLU A 93 -6.85 11.75 3.76
CA GLU A 93 -6.59 10.31 3.75
C GLU A 93 -7.85 9.49 4.01
N LEU A 94 -8.66 9.83 5.02
CA LEU A 94 -9.95 9.16 5.26
C LEU A 94 -10.86 9.13 4.00
N HIS A 95 -10.85 10.19 3.20
CA HIS A 95 -11.62 10.22 1.95
C HIS A 95 -11.00 9.34 0.87
N ARG A 96 -9.66 9.41 0.71
CA ARG A 96 -8.90 8.59 -0.24
C ARG A 96 -9.05 7.11 0.06
N GLU A 97 -9.03 6.71 1.33
CA GLU A 97 -9.25 5.34 1.79
C GLU A 97 -10.58 4.76 1.34
N VAL A 98 -11.63 5.59 1.30
CA VAL A 98 -12.95 5.19 0.79
C VAL A 98 -12.94 5.12 -0.73
N LEU A 99 -12.39 6.12 -1.43
CA LEU A 99 -12.35 6.15 -2.89
C LEU A 99 -11.50 5.04 -3.51
N THR A 100 -10.50 4.58 -2.78
CA THR A 100 -9.56 3.51 -3.20
C THR A 100 -9.88 2.17 -2.56
N CYS A 101 -11.11 2.01 -2.04
CA CYS A 101 -11.59 0.74 -1.51
C CYS A 101 -11.60 -0.34 -2.61
N MET A 102 -10.98 -1.48 -2.30
CA MET A 102 -10.97 -2.67 -3.15
C MET A 102 -12.05 -3.64 -2.68
N GLY A 103 -12.56 -4.48 -3.57
CA GLY A 103 -13.47 -5.55 -3.16
C GLY A 103 -13.73 -6.56 -4.25
N ASN A 104 -14.25 -7.71 -3.84
CA ASN A 104 -14.54 -8.85 -4.71
C ASN A 104 -15.98 -9.38 -4.53
N GLY A 105 -16.86 -8.58 -3.94
CA GLY A 105 -18.24 -8.95 -3.62
C GLY A 105 -18.39 -9.71 -2.29
N TYR A 106 -17.35 -10.41 -1.83
CA TYR A 106 -17.29 -11.01 -0.50
C TYR A 106 -16.59 -10.10 0.51
N LEU A 107 -15.39 -9.62 0.16
CA LEU A 107 -14.60 -8.67 0.93
C LEU A 107 -14.73 -7.26 0.35
N GLY A 108 -14.77 -6.27 1.24
CA GLY A 108 -14.49 -4.86 0.96
C GLY A 108 -13.37 -4.37 1.86
N ILE A 109 -12.28 -3.86 1.28
CA ILE A 109 -11.07 -3.46 1.99
C ILE A 109 -10.78 -1.99 1.65
N ARG A 110 -10.81 -1.12 2.66
CA ARG A 110 -10.42 0.27 2.49
C ARG A 110 -8.98 0.38 2.01
N GLY A 111 -8.74 1.32 1.10
CA GLY A 111 -7.40 1.66 0.63
C GLY A 111 -6.66 2.52 1.64
N CYS A 112 -6.49 2.01 2.87
CA CYS A 112 -5.61 2.57 3.91
C CYS A 112 -4.18 2.09 3.68
N PHE A 113 -3.18 2.88 4.11
CA PHE A 113 -1.79 2.42 4.07
C PHE A 113 -1.61 1.18 4.94
N GLU A 114 -0.93 0.18 4.39
CA GLU A 114 -0.73 -1.11 5.02
C GLU A 114 0.05 -0.98 6.33
N GLY A 115 0.79 0.10 6.56
CA GLY A 115 1.49 0.36 7.83
C GLY A 115 0.68 1.08 8.91
N GLU A 116 -0.58 1.43 8.67
CA GLU A 116 -1.36 2.25 9.60
C GLU A 116 -2.40 1.47 10.41
N ARG A 117 -2.62 1.99 11.63
CA ARG A 117 -3.71 1.61 12.53
C ARG A 117 -4.79 2.68 12.52
N ALA A 118 -5.94 2.36 13.12
CA ALA A 118 -7.00 3.35 13.32
C ALA A 118 -6.47 4.57 14.11
N SER A 119 -6.64 5.76 13.53
CA SER A 119 -6.25 7.05 14.08
C SER A 119 -7.25 8.13 13.65
N SER A 120 -6.96 9.41 13.92
CA SER A 120 -7.74 10.52 13.39
C SER A 120 -7.61 10.70 11.87
N GLU A 121 -6.52 10.21 11.28
CA GLU A 121 -6.17 10.41 9.86
C GLU A 121 -6.42 9.13 9.04
N HIS A 122 -6.34 7.96 9.69
CA HIS A 122 -6.44 6.66 9.04
C HIS A 122 -7.51 5.79 9.67
N CYS A 123 -8.28 5.10 8.84
CA CYS A 123 -9.34 4.21 9.28
C CYS A 123 -9.30 2.90 8.48
N PRO A 124 -8.27 2.05 8.71
CA PRO A 124 -8.19 0.75 8.07
C PRO A 124 -9.47 -0.03 8.36
N GLY A 125 -9.96 -0.77 7.36
CA GLY A 125 -11.21 -1.48 7.47
C GLY A 125 -11.35 -2.57 6.42
N THR A 126 -11.61 -3.78 6.89
CA THR A 126 -12.06 -4.89 6.05
C THR A 126 -13.48 -5.25 6.48
N PHE A 127 -14.38 -5.42 5.52
CA PHE A 127 -15.78 -5.76 5.70
C PHE A 127 -16.08 -7.04 4.94
N ILE A 128 -16.91 -7.91 5.52
CA ILE A 128 -17.34 -9.16 4.91
C ILE A 128 -18.84 -9.08 4.63
N ALA A 129 -19.24 -9.42 3.40
CA ALA A 129 -20.63 -9.44 3.00
C ALA A 129 -21.46 -10.35 3.92
N GLY A 130 -22.57 -9.84 4.44
CA GLY A 130 -23.45 -10.59 5.33
C GLY A 130 -23.03 -10.61 6.81
N VAL A 131 -21.92 -9.98 7.18
CA VAL A 131 -21.49 -9.86 8.59
C VAL A 131 -21.92 -8.50 9.14
N PHE A 132 -23.08 -8.50 9.79
CA PHE A 132 -23.70 -7.32 10.38
C PHE A 132 -23.91 -7.51 11.88
N GLU A 133 -23.90 -6.41 12.61
CA GLU A 133 -24.23 -6.36 14.04
C GLU A 133 -25.18 -5.20 14.33
N PRO A 134 -26.15 -5.35 15.24
CA PRO A 134 -27.03 -4.27 15.64
C PRO A 134 -26.24 -3.18 16.38
N ILE A 135 -26.58 -1.92 16.10
CA ILE A 135 -26.06 -0.77 16.82
C ILE A 135 -26.68 -0.77 18.22
N PRO A 136 -25.89 -0.58 19.30
CA PRO A 136 -26.42 -0.36 20.64
C PRO A 136 -27.40 0.81 20.66
N GLU A 137 -28.46 0.71 21.46
CA GLU A 137 -29.56 1.70 21.47
C GLU A 137 -29.05 3.11 21.81
N GLU A 138 -28.07 3.20 22.71
CA GLU A 138 -27.40 4.44 23.11
C GLU A 138 -26.58 5.12 22.00
N ALA A 139 -26.15 4.37 20.99
CA ALA A 139 -25.40 4.87 19.83
C ALA A 139 -26.30 5.10 18.60
N TYR A 140 -27.58 4.73 18.69
CA TYR A 140 -28.53 4.89 17.59
C TYR A 140 -29.01 6.34 17.49
N VAL A 141 -28.64 7.02 16.41
CA VAL A 141 -29.15 8.36 16.11
C VAL A 141 -30.27 8.29 15.07
N LYS A 142 -30.00 7.68 13.91
CA LYS A 142 -30.93 7.50 12.78
C LYS A 142 -30.27 6.61 11.73
N GLY A 143 -30.99 5.66 11.13
CA GLY A 143 -30.46 4.83 10.03
C GLY A 143 -30.81 3.35 10.14
N PRO A 144 -30.15 2.47 9.37
CA PRO A 144 -30.27 1.03 9.57
C PRO A 144 -29.84 0.66 11.00
N ARG A 145 -30.57 -0.27 11.61
CA ARG A 145 -30.26 -0.75 12.97
C ARG A 145 -29.02 -1.62 13.01
N ASP A 146 -28.57 -2.14 11.87
CA ASP A 146 -27.42 -3.02 11.78
C ASP A 146 -26.32 -2.37 10.94
N LEU A 147 -25.07 -2.52 11.37
CA LEU A 147 -23.89 -2.03 10.66
C LEU A 147 -23.00 -3.20 10.24
N LEU A 148 -22.31 -3.02 9.11
CA LEU A 148 -21.23 -3.91 8.71
C LEU A 148 -20.14 -3.89 9.77
N VAL A 149 -19.74 -5.08 10.21
CA VAL A 149 -18.65 -5.24 11.18
C VAL A 149 -17.32 -5.02 10.47
N ARG A 150 -16.48 -4.18 11.06
CA ARG A 150 -15.07 -4.08 10.70
C ARG A 150 -14.33 -5.30 11.26
N CYS A 151 -13.81 -6.12 10.37
CA CYS A 151 -13.02 -7.31 10.70
C CYS A 151 -11.66 -6.92 11.31
N PRO A 152 -10.94 -7.87 11.94
CA PRO A 152 -9.56 -7.64 12.34
C PRO A 152 -8.72 -7.10 11.16
N ASN A 153 -7.92 -6.07 11.43
CA ASN A 153 -7.00 -5.46 10.48
C ASN A 153 -5.88 -6.46 10.18
N TRP A 154 -6.00 -7.11 9.03
CA TRP A 154 -4.97 -7.98 8.47
C TRP A 154 -4.00 -7.20 7.57
N CYS A 155 -4.27 -5.94 7.23
CA CYS A 155 -3.42 -5.18 6.32
C CYS A 155 -2.10 -4.76 6.98
N LEU A 156 -2.03 -4.76 8.31
CA LEU A 156 -0.94 -4.16 9.07
C LEU A 156 0.43 -4.82 8.79
N VAL A 157 1.32 -4.06 8.14
CA VAL A 157 2.73 -4.36 7.86
C VAL A 157 3.58 -3.14 8.16
N GLU A 158 4.40 -3.23 9.20
CA GLU A 158 5.25 -2.16 9.72
C GLU A 158 6.73 -2.56 9.57
N PHE A 159 7.64 -1.61 9.70
CA PHE A 159 9.08 -1.92 9.80
C PHE A 159 9.78 -1.10 10.88
N ALA A 160 10.89 -1.63 11.35
CA ALA A 160 11.83 -0.95 12.23
C ALA A 160 13.25 -1.16 11.72
N ILE A 161 14.09 -0.14 11.89
CA ILE A 161 15.52 -0.17 11.58
C ILE A 161 16.29 -0.30 12.89
N ASP A 162 17.26 -1.21 12.92
CA ASP A 162 18.07 -1.56 14.08
C ASP A 162 17.20 -1.89 15.32
N ASP A 163 17.39 -1.18 16.43
CA ASP A 163 16.60 -1.33 17.66
C ASP A 163 15.53 -0.22 17.80
N GLY A 164 15.14 0.39 16.68
CA GLY A 164 14.10 1.41 16.63
C GLY A 164 12.70 0.88 16.94
N SER A 165 11.78 1.80 17.23
CA SER A 165 10.35 1.53 17.37
C SER A 165 9.68 1.33 16.00
N PHE A 166 8.59 0.55 15.98
CA PHE A 166 7.64 0.57 14.88
C PHE A 166 6.80 1.86 14.99
N GLU A 167 7.15 2.86 14.18
CA GLU A 167 6.43 4.13 14.08
C GLU A 167 5.71 4.21 12.72
N SER A 168 4.61 4.95 12.68
CA SER A 168 3.97 5.32 11.41
C SER A 168 5.00 5.98 10.49
N VAL A 169 5.00 5.61 9.21
CA VAL A 169 5.88 6.22 8.21
C VAL A 169 5.55 7.71 8.02
N PHE A 170 4.31 8.11 8.26
CA PHE A 170 3.85 9.49 8.15
C PHE A 170 4.30 10.37 9.32
N SER A 171 4.87 9.78 10.38
CA SER A 171 5.58 10.53 11.44
C SER A 171 6.96 11.02 11.01
N GLY A 172 7.51 10.46 9.92
CA GLY A 172 8.76 10.89 9.30
C GLY A 172 8.57 11.99 8.25
N GLN A 173 9.67 12.38 7.60
CA GLN A 173 9.61 13.30 6.47
C GLN A 173 9.30 12.53 5.19
N ILE A 174 8.12 12.73 4.61
CA ILE A 174 7.76 12.20 3.30
C ILE A 174 8.52 12.95 2.20
N LEU A 175 9.43 12.26 1.52
CA LEU A 175 10.24 12.79 0.42
C LEU A 175 9.54 12.63 -0.94
N SER A 176 8.78 11.55 -1.12
CA SER A 176 7.88 11.36 -2.25
C SER A 176 6.72 10.43 -1.86
N TYR A 177 5.58 10.59 -2.51
CA TYR A 177 4.38 9.80 -2.27
C TYR A 177 3.61 9.62 -3.57
N GLU A 178 3.21 8.40 -3.86
CA GLU A 178 2.27 8.07 -4.90
C GLU A 178 1.36 6.95 -4.40
N HIS A 179 0.06 7.05 -4.67
CA HIS A 179 -0.93 6.01 -4.38
C HIS A 179 -1.92 5.98 -5.52
N SER A 180 -2.18 4.80 -6.08
CA SER A 180 -3.20 4.60 -7.10
C SER A 180 -4.05 3.34 -6.88
N LEU A 181 -5.24 3.35 -7.45
CA LEU A 181 -6.09 2.17 -7.65
C LEU A 181 -6.30 1.99 -9.15
N ASP A 182 -5.90 0.85 -9.70
CA ASP A 182 -6.20 0.45 -11.08
C ASP A 182 -7.50 -0.35 -11.12
N PHE A 183 -8.53 0.18 -11.77
CA PHE A 183 -9.85 -0.46 -11.90
C PHE A 183 -9.86 -1.65 -12.84
N ARG A 184 -8.86 -1.85 -13.70
CA ARG A 184 -8.79 -3.03 -14.57
C ARG A 184 -8.32 -4.26 -13.81
N SER A 185 -7.30 -4.09 -12.98
CA SER A 185 -6.70 -5.16 -12.19
C SER A 185 -7.27 -5.25 -10.77
N ALA A 186 -7.99 -4.21 -10.32
CA ALA A 186 -8.43 -4.00 -8.94
C ALA A 186 -7.24 -4.02 -7.94
N VAL A 187 -6.06 -3.62 -8.40
CA VAL A 187 -4.84 -3.54 -7.58
C VAL A 187 -4.65 -2.10 -7.12
N MET A 188 -4.56 -1.95 -5.80
CA MET A 188 -4.10 -0.71 -5.19
C MET A 188 -2.60 -0.76 -5.03
N SER A 189 -1.89 0.30 -5.44
CA SER A 189 -0.44 0.39 -5.38
C SER A 189 -0.02 1.67 -4.67
N ARG A 190 1.10 1.62 -3.93
CA ARG A 190 1.73 2.82 -3.36
C ARG A 190 3.23 2.79 -3.51
N THR A 191 3.80 3.97 -3.68
CA THR A 191 5.24 4.22 -3.57
C THR A 191 5.46 5.38 -2.62
N ILE A 192 6.21 5.14 -1.55
CA ILE A 192 6.53 6.18 -0.56
C ILE A 192 8.04 6.18 -0.37
N VAL A 193 8.66 7.36 -0.39
CA VAL A 193 10.02 7.53 0.12
C VAL A 193 9.94 8.36 1.39
N VAL A 194 10.36 7.78 2.50
CA VAL A 194 10.30 8.39 3.83
C VAL A 194 11.70 8.50 4.43
N ARG A 195 11.97 9.63 5.08
CA ARG A 195 13.15 9.85 5.92
C ARG A 195 12.76 9.82 7.39
N ASN A 196 13.39 8.95 8.17
CA ASN A 196 13.18 8.91 9.62
C ASN A 196 13.97 10.02 10.36
N LYS A 197 13.80 10.11 11.68
CA LYS A 197 14.46 11.12 12.53
C LYS A 197 15.99 11.00 12.55
N GLN A 198 16.53 9.84 12.20
CA GLN A 198 17.96 9.53 12.10
C GLN A 198 18.53 9.84 10.71
N GLY A 199 17.73 10.35 9.77
CA GLY A 199 18.17 10.67 8.41
C GLY A 199 18.26 9.47 7.47
N GLN A 200 17.71 8.32 7.86
CA GLN A 200 17.69 7.11 7.03
C GLN A 200 16.49 7.16 6.07
N ASP A 201 16.77 7.02 4.79
CA ASP A 201 15.81 7.09 3.70
C ASP A 201 15.38 5.67 3.31
N THR A 202 14.08 5.41 3.34
CA THR A 202 13.49 4.12 2.98
C THR A 202 12.48 4.32 1.86
N GLN A 203 12.60 3.55 0.79
CA GLN A 203 11.53 3.43 -0.21
C GLN A 203 10.65 2.24 0.15
N LEU A 204 9.35 2.47 0.11
CA LEU A 204 8.31 1.46 0.25
C LEU A 204 7.55 1.40 -1.08
N VAL A 205 7.40 0.21 -1.63
CA VAL A 205 6.51 -0.06 -2.76
C VAL A 205 5.55 -1.16 -2.34
N THR A 206 4.27 -0.82 -2.23
CA THR A 206 3.22 -1.75 -1.82
C THR A 206 2.23 -2.01 -2.94
N ARG A 207 1.71 -3.22 -2.98
CA ARG A 207 0.54 -3.58 -3.78
C ARG A 207 -0.40 -4.41 -2.93
N GLN A 208 -1.70 -4.17 -3.08
CA GLN A 208 -2.74 -4.89 -2.38
C GLN A 208 -3.85 -5.30 -3.35
N VAL A 209 -4.44 -6.46 -3.10
CA VAL A 209 -5.56 -6.97 -3.90
C VAL A 209 -6.51 -7.85 -3.07
N ALA A 210 -7.79 -7.80 -3.40
CA ALA A 210 -8.80 -8.80 -3.03
C ALA A 210 -9.02 -9.72 -4.22
N SER A 211 -8.76 -11.02 -4.08
CA SER A 211 -8.83 -11.95 -5.21
C SER A 211 -10.27 -12.12 -5.69
N MET A 212 -10.51 -11.90 -6.98
CA MET A 212 -11.82 -12.16 -7.60
C MET A 212 -12.09 -13.67 -7.79
N PRO A 213 -11.14 -14.50 -8.28
CA PRO A 213 -11.36 -15.94 -8.45
C PRO A 213 -11.45 -16.71 -7.12
N SER A 214 -10.74 -16.25 -6.09
CA SER A 214 -10.73 -16.87 -4.76
C SER A 214 -11.17 -15.84 -3.73
N TYR A 215 -12.48 -15.65 -3.59
CA TYR A 215 -13.07 -14.51 -2.88
C TYR A 215 -12.73 -14.43 -1.38
N HIS A 216 -12.27 -15.54 -0.77
CA HIS A 216 -11.73 -15.58 0.60
C HIS A 216 -10.28 -15.10 0.74
N VAL A 217 -9.58 -14.86 -0.37
CA VAL A 217 -8.14 -14.59 -0.39
C VAL A 217 -7.87 -13.13 -0.73
N CYS A 218 -7.00 -12.52 0.04
CA CYS A 218 -6.41 -11.21 -0.25
C CYS A 218 -4.89 -11.28 -0.05
N ALA A 219 -4.16 -10.34 -0.66
CA ALA A 219 -2.71 -10.34 -0.60
C ALA A 219 -2.14 -8.93 -0.55
N ILE A 220 -0.96 -8.81 0.07
CA ILE A 220 -0.10 -7.64 0.07
C ILE A 220 1.29 -8.06 -0.40
N GLU A 221 1.82 -7.33 -1.37
CA GLU A 221 3.25 -7.28 -1.69
C GLU A 221 3.81 -6.02 -1.04
N TYR A 222 4.73 -6.16 -0.10
CA TYR A 222 5.33 -5.04 0.63
C TYR A 222 6.84 -5.04 0.40
N THR A 223 7.32 -4.15 -0.46
CA THR A 223 8.75 -4.02 -0.78
C THR A 223 9.36 -2.87 -0.01
N LEU A 224 10.43 -3.16 0.75
CA LEU A 224 11.24 -2.19 1.47
C LEU A 224 12.64 -2.13 0.84
N THR A 225 13.09 -0.93 0.48
CA THR A 225 14.44 -0.68 -0.04
C THR A 225 15.14 0.38 0.80
N PRO A 226 16.21 0.02 1.54
CA PRO A 226 17.08 1.00 2.19
C PRO A 226 17.80 1.85 1.14
N LEU A 227 17.68 3.18 1.16
CA LEU A 227 18.26 4.03 0.12
C LEU A 227 19.65 4.59 0.48
N ASN A 228 19.94 4.79 1.76
CA ASN A 228 21.20 5.37 2.24
C ASN A 228 21.73 4.69 3.51
N TYR A 229 21.30 3.46 3.78
CA TYR A 229 21.72 2.72 4.96
C TYR A 229 21.78 1.22 4.70
N SER A 230 22.59 0.53 5.50
CA SER A 230 22.62 -0.93 5.63
C SER A 230 22.58 -1.25 7.13
N GLY A 231 21.89 -2.32 7.52
CA GLY A 231 21.70 -2.59 8.95
C GLY A 231 20.68 -3.68 9.20
N LYS A 232 20.30 -3.85 10.47
CA LYS A 232 19.22 -4.78 10.83
C LYS A 232 17.89 -4.14 10.48
N VAL A 233 17.02 -4.87 9.80
CA VAL A 233 15.63 -4.46 9.54
C VAL A 233 14.72 -5.54 10.09
N THR A 234 13.65 -5.10 10.75
CA THR A 234 12.55 -5.97 11.15
C THR A 234 11.31 -5.54 10.39
N ILE A 235 10.71 -6.43 9.61
CA ILE A 235 9.36 -6.23 9.06
C ILE A 235 8.38 -6.99 9.95
N ARG A 236 7.41 -6.28 10.51
CA ARG A 236 6.36 -6.84 11.37
C ARG A 236 5.05 -6.90 10.60
N SER A 237 4.53 -8.10 10.41
CA SER A 237 3.18 -8.30 9.87
C SER A 237 2.23 -8.77 10.96
N SER A 238 1.11 -8.06 11.13
CA SER A 238 0.15 -8.36 12.19
C SER A 238 -1.26 -8.70 11.67
N ILE A 239 -2.04 -9.36 12.53
CA ILE A 239 -3.50 -9.34 12.51
C ILE A 239 -3.93 -8.70 13.83
N ALA A 240 -4.72 -7.63 13.77
CA ALA A 240 -5.06 -6.84 14.97
C ALA A 240 -6.52 -6.40 15.01
N VAL A 241 -7.09 -6.33 16.21
CA VAL A 241 -8.32 -5.58 16.49
C VAL A 241 -7.89 -4.19 16.94
N ASP A 242 -7.94 -3.22 16.03
CA ASP A 242 -7.37 -1.88 16.25
C ASP A 242 -8.16 -1.03 17.25
N ASP A 243 -9.49 -1.17 17.29
CA ASP A 243 -10.35 -0.41 18.20
C ASP A 243 -11.43 -1.33 18.79
N PRO A 244 -11.10 -2.11 19.83
CA PRO A 244 -12.02 -3.05 20.45
C PRO A 244 -13.18 -2.36 21.19
N GLN A 245 -13.13 -1.04 21.39
CA GLN A 245 -14.21 -0.26 22.00
C GLN A 245 -15.17 0.32 20.97
N SER A 246 -14.83 0.24 19.68
CA SER A 246 -15.67 0.72 18.59
C SER A 246 -16.94 -0.11 18.46
N VAL A 247 -18.08 0.57 18.33
CA VAL A 247 -19.33 -0.07 17.87
C VAL A 247 -19.22 -0.65 16.46
N LEU A 248 -18.22 -0.23 15.67
CA LEU A 248 -17.93 -0.79 14.35
C LEU A 248 -17.07 -2.04 14.40
N GLN A 249 -16.44 -2.36 15.54
CA GLN A 249 -15.59 -3.53 15.70
C GLN A 249 -15.96 -4.31 16.99
N PRO A 250 -17.24 -4.70 17.16
CA PRO A 250 -17.71 -5.42 18.35
C PRO A 250 -17.27 -6.89 18.30
N LEU A 251 -15.97 -7.13 18.42
CA LEU A 251 -15.34 -8.44 18.26
C LEU A 251 -14.78 -8.95 19.59
N ASN A 252 -15.07 -10.21 19.90
CA ASN A 252 -14.39 -10.96 20.94
C ASN A 252 -13.33 -11.84 20.29
N ILE A 253 -12.06 -11.68 20.68
CA ILE A 253 -11.00 -12.57 20.23
C ILE A 253 -11.11 -13.86 21.04
N LEU A 254 -11.31 -14.99 20.36
CA LEU A 254 -11.45 -16.30 20.99
C LEU A 254 -10.12 -17.04 21.02
N GLU A 255 -9.36 -16.95 19.93
CA GLU A 255 -8.08 -17.62 19.78
C GLU A 255 -7.19 -16.82 18.82
N MET A 256 -5.89 -16.82 19.07
CA MET A 256 -4.90 -16.32 18.13
C MET A 256 -3.56 -16.98 18.42
N GLY A 257 -2.71 -17.04 17.41
CA GLY A 257 -1.37 -17.59 17.57
C GLY A 257 -0.73 -17.84 16.22
N ARG A 258 0.19 -18.81 16.20
CA ARG A 258 0.88 -19.22 14.99
C ARG A 258 0.76 -20.71 14.76
N LYS A 259 0.53 -21.09 13.50
CA LYS A 259 0.59 -22.48 13.05
C LYS A 259 2.03 -22.83 12.70
N GLU A 260 2.57 -23.85 13.36
CA GLU A 260 3.95 -24.32 13.16
C GLU A 260 4.07 -25.44 12.11
N HIS A 261 2.97 -26.08 11.71
CA HIS A 261 2.95 -27.22 10.80
C HIS A 261 1.91 -27.02 9.69
N ALA A 262 2.31 -27.27 8.43
CA ALA A 262 1.52 -27.09 7.20
C ALA A 262 0.88 -25.70 7.06
N GLU A 263 1.25 -24.96 5.99
CA GLU A 263 0.81 -23.56 5.79
C GLU A 263 1.17 -22.70 7.02
N LYS A 264 2.47 -22.56 7.27
CA LYS A 264 3.00 -21.80 8.41
C LYS A 264 2.57 -20.34 8.35
N GLY A 265 2.06 -19.81 9.45
CA GLY A 265 1.57 -18.44 9.51
C GLY A 265 0.81 -18.11 10.79
N ILE A 266 0.53 -16.84 11.00
CA ILE A 266 -0.28 -16.34 12.12
C ILE A 266 -1.76 -16.45 11.81
N TYR A 267 -2.58 -16.66 12.84
CA TYR A 267 -4.03 -16.71 12.70
C TYR A 267 -4.73 -15.99 13.85
N MET A 268 -5.95 -15.56 13.58
CA MET A 268 -6.87 -15.00 14.58
C MET A 268 -8.28 -15.53 14.33
N VAL A 269 -8.93 -15.95 15.41
CA VAL A 269 -10.33 -16.35 15.47
C VAL A 269 -11.06 -15.32 16.33
N ALA A 270 -11.89 -14.50 15.69
CA ALA A 270 -12.74 -13.52 16.34
C ALA A 270 -14.21 -13.92 16.22
N GLN A 271 -15.04 -13.40 17.11
CA GLN A 271 -16.48 -13.63 17.09
C GLN A 271 -17.23 -12.32 17.31
N THR A 272 -18.25 -12.06 16.49
CA THR A 272 -19.09 -10.87 16.65
C THR A 272 -19.88 -10.91 17.95
N ALA A 273 -20.12 -9.74 18.56
CA ALA A 273 -20.64 -9.66 19.93
C ALA A 273 -22.05 -10.21 20.09
N VAL A 274 -22.99 -9.91 19.18
CA VAL A 274 -24.40 -10.27 19.30
C VAL A 274 -24.74 -11.52 18.48
N HIS A 275 -24.51 -11.51 17.17
CA HIS A 275 -24.87 -12.62 16.28
C HIS A 275 -23.92 -13.82 16.37
N LYS A 276 -22.81 -13.69 17.11
CA LYS A 276 -21.83 -14.77 17.33
C LYS A 276 -21.24 -15.35 16.04
N THR A 277 -21.20 -14.54 14.97
CA THR A 277 -20.58 -14.95 13.71
C THR A 277 -19.07 -15.07 13.94
N MET A 278 -18.52 -16.24 13.66
CA MET A 278 -17.09 -16.48 13.74
C MET A 278 -16.40 -15.88 12.51
N ILE A 279 -15.23 -15.27 12.70
CA ILE A 279 -14.37 -14.75 11.65
C ILE A 279 -12.98 -15.31 11.89
N VAL A 280 -12.45 -16.04 10.91
CA VAL A 280 -11.14 -16.67 10.96
C VAL A 280 -10.26 -16.03 9.92
N LEU A 281 -9.10 -15.54 10.35
CA LEU A 281 -8.07 -15.01 9.48
C LEU A 281 -6.82 -15.86 9.64
N HIS A 282 -6.21 -16.24 8.52
CA HIS A 282 -4.92 -16.91 8.50
C HIS A 282 -4.00 -16.20 7.50
N ALA A 283 -2.85 -15.72 7.98
CA ALA A 283 -1.88 -14.98 7.19
C ALA A 283 -0.57 -15.78 7.08
N THR A 284 -0.16 -16.04 5.85
CA THR A 284 1.13 -16.68 5.53
C THR A 284 2.08 -15.67 4.89
N HIS A 285 3.38 -15.88 5.11
CA HIS A 285 4.42 -14.92 4.74
C HIS A 285 5.55 -15.56 3.94
N ASN A 286 6.06 -14.82 2.97
CA ASN A 286 7.29 -15.18 2.28
C ASN A 286 8.13 -13.90 2.03
N LEU A 287 9.32 -13.83 2.61
CA LEU A 287 10.24 -12.71 2.46
C LEU A 287 11.29 -13.03 1.38
N MET A 288 11.35 -12.18 0.35
CA MET A 288 12.14 -12.39 -0.85
C MET A 288 13.13 -11.24 -1.09
N MET A 289 14.27 -11.56 -1.68
CA MET A 289 15.25 -10.63 -2.23
C MET A 289 15.47 -11.02 -3.69
N GLY A 290 14.81 -10.30 -4.61
CA GLY A 290 14.70 -10.73 -6.00
C GLY A 290 14.01 -12.10 -6.10
N ALA A 291 14.66 -13.07 -6.73
CA ALA A 291 14.14 -14.44 -6.87
C ALA A 291 14.50 -15.37 -5.70
N HIS A 292 15.21 -14.89 -4.68
CA HIS A 292 15.72 -15.72 -3.58
C HIS A 292 14.96 -15.45 -2.28
N GLN A 293 14.67 -16.51 -1.54
CA GLN A 293 14.13 -16.38 -0.18
C GLN A 293 15.21 -15.79 0.74
N VAL A 294 14.82 -14.80 1.54
CA VAL A 294 15.70 -14.19 2.53
C VAL A 294 15.90 -15.15 3.70
N MET A 295 17.13 -15.25 4.20
CA MET A 295 17.40 -15.91 5.46
C MET A 295 17.11 -14.93 6.60
N ASP A 296 15.92 -15.02 7.16
CA ASP A 296 15.45 -14.21 8.26
C ASP A 296 15.26 -15.04 9.54
N SER A 297 15.32 -14.36 10.69
CA SER A 297 14.87 -14.91 11.96
C SER A 297 13.44 -14.46 12.19
N VAL A 298 12.53 -15.43 12.33
CA VAL A 298 11.10 -15.16 12.55
C VAL A 298 10.74 -15.34 14.02
N THR A 299 10.23 -14.29 14.65
CA THR A 299 9.65 -14.35 16.00
C THR A 299 8.17 -14.02 15.97
N VAL A 300 7.43 -14.46 16.99
CA VAL A 300 5.99 -14.22 17.12
C VAL A 300 5.73 -13.40 18.36
N GLU A 301 4.89 -12.39 18.23
CA GLU A 301 4.43 -11.56 19.33
C GLU A 301 2.90 -11.62 19.42
N THR A 302 2.36 -11.70 20.63
CA THR A 302 0.93 -11.64 20.89
C THR A 302 0.63 -10.61 21.97
N THR A 303 -0.35 -9.77 21.72
CA THR A 303 -0.99 -8.88 22.71
C THR A 303 -2.44 -9.31 22.89
N PRO A 304 -3.20 -8.78 23.86
CA PRO A 304 -4.62 -9.11 23.99
C PRO A 304 -5.47 -8.83 22.75
N THR A 305 -5.00 -7.97 21.83
CA THR A 305 -5.74 -7.54 20.64
C THR A 305 -5.05 -7.87 19.32
N SER A 306 -3.88 -8.50 19.33
CA SER A 306 -3.13 -8.74 18.09
C SER A 306 -2.17 -9.92 18.18
N VAL A 307 -1.87 -10.48 17.01
CA VAL A 307 -0.78 -11.44 16.79
C VAL A 307 0.07 -10.93 15.63
N ALA A 308 1.40 -11.06 15.74
CA ALA A 308 2.33 -10.58 14.75
C ALA A 308 3.49 -11.57 14.51
N GLU A 309 3.92 -11.65 13.25
CA GLU A 309 5.20 -12.26 12.86
C GLU A 309 6.21 -11.15 12.55
N ASN A 310 7.38 -11.23 13.20
CA ASN A 310 8.50 -10.31 13.00
C ASN A 310 9.58 -11.03 12.18
N HIS A 311 9.84 -10.54 10.96
CA HIS A 311 10.88 -11.02 10.07
C HIS A 311 12.13 -10.17 10.22
N ILE A 312 13.18 -10.70 10.84
CA ILE A 312 14.40 -9.98 11.20
C ILE A 312 15.54 -10.40 10.27
N PHE A 313 16.14 -9.45 9.55
CA PHE A 313 17.21 -9.73 8.59
C PHE A 313 18.21 -8.57 8.49
N SER A 314 19.37 -8.84 7.88
CA SER A 314 20.36 -7.80 7.57
C SER A 314 20.12 -7.25 6.17
N ALA A 315 19.66 -5.99 6.09
CA ALA A 315 19.39 -5.30 4.85
C ALA A 315 20.63 -4.55 4.34
N ARG A 316 20.75 -4.46 3.01
CA ARG A 316 21.80 -3.69 2.33
C ARG A 316 21.21 -2.51 1.59
N GLU A 317 21.97 -1.42 1.55
CA GLU A 317 21.66 -0.23 0.77
C GLU A 317 21.39 -0.60 -0.71
N GLY A 318 20.35 -0.01 -1.28
CA GLY A 318 19.91 -0.22 -2.65
C GLY A 318 19.29 -1.58 -2.95
N THR A 319 19.21 -2.48 -1.96
CA THR A 319 18.64 -3.82 -2.16
C THR A 319 17.16 -3.85 -1.76
N PRO A 320 16.24 -4.24 -2.66
CA PRO A 320 14.83 -4.40 -2.33
C PRO A 320 14.57 -5.74 -1.62
N TYR A 321 13.76 -5.68 -0.57
CA TYR A 321 13.27 -6.83 0.19
C TYR A 321 11.75 -6.84 0.17
N THR A 322 11.15 -7.89 -0.36
CA THR A 322 9.70 -7.98 -0.61
C THR A 322 9.08 -9.03 0.29
N LEU A 323 8.19 -8.60 1.20
CA LEU A 323 7.32 -9.48 1.96
C LEU A 323 6.04 -9.71 1.17
N HIS A 324 5.77 -10.96 0.79
CA HIS A 324 4.44 -11.40 0.34
C HIS A 324 3.65 -11.86 1.56
N LYS A 325 2.52 -11.19 1.81
CA LYS A 325 1.54 -11.58 2.83
C LYS A 325 0.27 -12.02 2.12
N VAL A 326 -0.10 -13.28 2.26
CA VAL A 326 -1.36 -13.82 1.72
C VAL A 326 -2.26 -14.16 2.90
N VAL A 327 -3.50 -13.67 2.87
CA VAL A 327 -4.47 -13.86 3.94
C VAL A 327 -5.71 -14.55 3.39
N SER A 328 -6.14 -15.58 4.11
CA SER A 328 -7.44 -16.22 3.91
C SER A 328 -8.39 -15.79 5.02
N ILE A 329 -9.61 -15.38 4.65
CA ILE A 329 -10.64 -14.89 5.56
C ILE A 329 -11.91 -15.72 5.35
N PHE A 330 -12.33 -16.40 6.40
CA PHE A 330 -13.55 -17.21 6.42
C PHE A 330 -14.44 -16.79 7.59
N THR A 331 -15.72 -17.13 7.48
CA THR A 331 -16.71 -16.96 8.52
C THR A 331 -17.50 -18.23 8.77
N SER A 332 -18.16 -18.35 9.93
CA SER A 332 -19.08 -19.46 10.18
C SER A 332 -20.27 -19.52 9.20
N ARG A 333 -20.50 -18.45 8.41
CA ARG A 333 -21.54 -18.42 7.38
C ARG A 333 -21.12 -19.15 6.10
N ASP A 334 -19.82 -19.35 5.89
CA ASP A 334 -19.32 -20.01 4.67
C ASP A 334 -19.56 -21.52 4.70
N SER A 335 -19.72 -22.11 5.89
CA SER A 335 -20.13 -23.51 6.03
C SER A 335 -21.62 -23.76 5.76
N GLU A 336 -22.42 -22.71 5.58
CA GLU A 336 -23.86 -22.80 5.35
C GLU A 336 -24.25 -22.82 3.87
N CYS A 337 -23.27 -22.72 2.96
CA CYS A 337 -23.47 -22.62 1.50
C CYS A 337 -23.12 -23.91 0.74
#